data_AF-A0ABD0NWB2-F1
#
_entry.id   AF-A0ABD0NWB2-F1
#
_cell.length_a   1.000
_cell.length_b   1.000
_cell.length_c   1.000
_cell.angle_alpha   90.00
_cell.angle_beta   90.00
_cell.angle_gamma   90.00
#
_symmetry.space_group_name_H-M   'P 1'
#
loop_
_entity.id
_entity.type
_entity.pdbx_description
1 polymer ?
#
loop_
_entity_poly.entity_id
_entity_poly.type
_entity_poly.pdbx_seq_one_letter_code
_entity_poly.pdbx_strand_id
1 'polypeptide(L)' 'LHFLVFHTEEVHDVLRIWDGPQDGGVLLRELSGSTLPPDLHSTFNSVSLQFTTDFFTSKQGFALQFS' A
#
# COMPACT_ATOMS: atom_id res chain seq x y z
N LEU A 1 -5.51 8.92 0.53
CA LEU A 1 -4.71 7.90 1.23
C LEU A 1 -3.48 8.59 1.80
N HIS A 2 -3.50 8.81 3.10
CA HIS A 2 -2.41 9.44 3.85
C HIS A 2 -1.76 8.38 4.74
N PHE A 3 -0.46 8.12 4.57
CA PHE A 3 0.26 7.13 5.37
C PHE A 3 0.77 7.79 6.66
N LEU A 4 0.36 7.24 7.80
CA LEU A 4 0.85 7.64 9.12
C LEU A 4 2.13 6.89 9.49
N VAL A 5 2.21 5.63 9.07
CA VAL A 5 3.34 4.73 9.29
C VAL A 5 3.49 3.84 8.06
N PHE A 6 4.73 3.61 7.63
CA PHE A 6 5.04 2.62 6.60
C PHE A 6 6.44 2.04 6.83
N HIS A 7 6.51 0.78 7.27
CA HIS A 7 7.76 0.05 7.47
C HIS A 7 7.55 -1.44 7.20
N THR A 8 8.05 -1.87 6.05
CA THR A 8 7.95 -3.22 5.48
C THR A 8 9.33 -3.73 5.09
N GLU A 9 9.51 -5.03 4.88
CA GLU A 9 10.75 -5.54 4.29
C GLU A 9 10.85 -5.08 2.82
N GLU A 10 11.97 -4.44 2.47
CA GLU A 10 12.18 -3.92 1.12
C GLU A 10 12.20 -5.05 0.09
N VAL A 11 11.48 -4.89 -1.02
CA VAL A 11 11.31 -5.89 -2.10
C VAL A 11 10.48 -7.13 -1.72
N HIS A 12 10.56 -7.63 -0.48
CA HIS A 12 9.89 -8.86 -0.05
C HIS A 12 8.44 -8.65 0.38
N ASP A 13 8.19 -7.61 1.18
CA ASP A 13 6.86 -7.23 1.64
C ASP A 13 6.34 -6.07 0.78
N VAL A 14 5.35 -6.36 -0.06
CA VAL A 14 4.88 -5.41 -1.08
C VAL A 14 3.41 -5.07 -0.84
N LEU A 15 3.14 -3.77 -0.66
CA LEU A 15 1.80 -3.21 -0.64
C LEU A 15 1.45 -2.64 -2.02
N ARG A 16 0.43 -3.22 -2.66
CA ARG A 16 -0.18 -2.71 -3.91
C ARG A 16 -1.48 -1.99 -3.60
N ILE A 17 -1.62 -0.81 -4.20
CA ILE A 17 -2.77 0.08 -4.03
C ILE A 17 -3.42 0.28 -5.40
N TRP A 18 -4.70 -0.04 -5.51
CA TRP A 18 -5.49 0.10 -6.74
C TRP A 18 -6.58 1.15 -6.56
N ASP A 19 -6.74 2.03 -7.55
CA ASP A 19 -7.89 2.92 -7.73
C ASP A 19 -9.06 2.10 -8.28
N GLY A 20 -10.04 1.81 -7.43
CA GLY A 20 -11.13 0.87 -7.72
C GLY A 20 -10.87 -0.59 -7.29
N PRO A 21 -11.65 -1.54 -7.82
CA PRO A 21 -11.47 -2.97 -7.55
C PRO A 21 -10.14 -3.49 -8.12
N GLN A 22 -9.58 -4.55 -7.52
CA GLN A 22 -8.36 -5.18 -8.04
C GLN A 22 -8.52 -5.65 -9.49
N ASP A 23 -9.67 -6.22 -9.83
CA ASP A 23 -10.01 -6.60 -11.20
C ASP A 23 -10.68 -5.42 -11.93
N GLY A 24 -9.93 -4.76 -12.80
CA GLY A 24 -10.41 -3.66 -13.63
C GLY A 24 -10.16 -2.25 -13.09
N GLY A 25 -9.62 -2.11 -11.87
CA GLY A 25 -9.08 -0.85 -11.36
C GLY A 25 -7.69 -0.53 -11.90
N VAL A 26 -7.18 0.65 -11.54
CA VAL A 26 -5.85 1.13 -11.97
C VAL A 26 -4.86 1.01 -10.82
N LEU A 27 -3.71 0.37 -11.03
CA LEU A 27 -2.64 0.34 -10.02
C LEU A 27 -2.10 1.75 -9.79
N LEU A 28 -2.32 2.30 -8.60
CA LEU A 28 -1.84 3.63 -8.22
C LEU A 28 -0.38 3.60 -7.78
N ARG A 29 -0.04 2.66 -6.90
CA ARG A 29 1.30 2.50 -6.34
C ARG A 29 1.59 1.07 -5.94
N GLU A 30 2.87 0.74 -6.01
CA GLU A 30 3.50 -0.41 -5.37
C GLU A 30 4.55 0.13 -4.40
N LEU A 31 4.51 -0.31 -3.15
CA LEU A 31 5.34 0.20 -2.05
C LEU A 31 5.99 -0.95 -1.31
N SER A 32 7.26 -0.77 -0.92
CA SER A 32 7.99 -1.64 0.02
C SER A 32 9.08 -0.81 0.74
N GLY A 33 9.71 -1.39 1.76
CA GLY A 33 10.72 -0.73 2.58
C GLY A 33 10.13 0.19 3.66
N SER A 34 10.92 1.19 4.07
CA SER A 34 10.62 2.04 5.23
C SER A 34 10.41 3.52 4.89
N THR A 35 10.31 3.86 3.60
CA THR A 35 10.09 5.25 3.16
C THR A 35 8.60 5.57 3.22
N LEU A 36 8.24 6.62 3.95
CA LEU A 36 6.85 7.08 3.99
C LEU A 36 6.48 7.70 2.62
N PRO A 37 5.48 7.15 1.92
CA PRO A 37 5.07 7.68 0.61
C PRO A 37 4.35 9.03 0.74
N PRO A 38 4.35 9.86 -0.32
CA PRO A 38 3.50 11.05 -0.38
C PRO A 38 2.02 10.65 -0.45
N ASP A 39 1.13 11.59 -0.17
CA ASP A 39 -0.32 11.36 -0.23
C ASP A 39 -0.77 10.92 -1.63
N LEU A 40 -1.68 9.94 -1.67
CA LEU A 40 -2.34 9.50 -2.89
C LEU A 40 -3.81 9.86 -2.87
N HIS A 41 -4.34 10.22 -4.04
CA HIS A 41 -5.76 10.47 -4.24
C HIS A 41 -6.35 9.42 -5.18
N SER A 42 -7.50 8.88 -4.76
CA SER A 42 -8.34 7.99 -5.56
C SER A 42 -9.22 8.83 -6.48
N THR A 43 -9.41 8.41 -7.73
CA THR A 43 -10.39 9.02 -8.63
C THR A 43 -11.71 8.25 -8.63
N PHE A 44 -11.71 7.02 -8.12
CA PHE A 44 -12.90 6.20 -7.89
C PHE A 44 -13.39 6.31 -6.44
N ASN A 45 -14.59 5.78 -6.21
CA ASN A 45 -15.23 5.72 -4.89
C ASN A 45 -14.72 4.57 -4.00
N SER A 46 -13.76 3.77 -4.48
CA SER A 46 -13.21 2.63 -3.77
C SER A 46 -11.73 2.48 -4.06
N VAL A 47 -11.00 1.92 -3.09
CA VAL A 47 -9.57 1.59 -3.20
C VAL A 47 -9.40 0.16 -2.74
N SER A 48 -8.60 -0.62 -3.46
CA SER A 48 -8.21 -1.96 -3.06
C SER A 48 -6.76 -1.99 -2.59
N LEU A 49 -6.52 -2.59 -1.43
CA LEU A 49 -5.19 -2.78 -0.85
C LEU A 49 -4.87 -4.27 -0.85
N GLN A 50 -3.75 -4.65 -1.47
CA GLN A 50 -3.21 -6.00 -1.44
C GLN A 50 -1.82 -5.96 -0.81
N PHE A 51 -1.65 -6.65 0.31
CA PHE A 51 -0.37 -6.77 0.98
C PHE A 51 0.13 -8.22 0.86
N THR A 52 1.27 -8.39 0.20
CA THR A 52 1.92 -9.69 0.00
C THR A 52 3.22 -9.69 0.80
N THR A 53 3.40 -10.69 1.67
CA THR A 53 4.58 -10.86 2.51
C THR A 53 5.18 -12.23 2.32
N ASP A 54 6.43 -12.41 2.74
CA ASP A 54 7.04 -13.73 2.90
C ASP A 54 7.05 -14.18 4.37
N PHE A 55 7.80 -15.23 4.67
CA PHE A 55 7.87 -15.83 6.01
C PHE A 55 9.13 -15.45 6.80
N PHE A 56 10.05 -14.66 6.24
CA PHE A 56 11.38 -14.45 6.80
C PHE A 56 11.42 -13.28 7.78
N THR A 57 11.06 -12.07 7.35
CA THR A 57 11.20 -10.86 8.17
C THR A 57 9.87 -10.16 8.37
N SER A 58 9.43 -10.05 9.63
CA SER A 58 8.29 -9.20 9.98
C SER A 58 8.74 -7.81 10.43
N LYS A 59 8.09 -6.77 9.92
CA LYS A 59 8.27 -5.37 10.34
C LYS A 59 6.99 -4.82 10.99
N GLN A 60 7.00 -3.53 11.35
CA GLN A 60 5.85 -2.86 11.98
C GLN A 60 4.60 -2.85 11.08
N GLY A 61 4.78 -2.86 9.77
CA GLY A 61 3.69 -2.76 8.79
C GLY A 61 3.33 -1.31 8.48
N PHE A 62 2.06 -1.06 8.23
CA PHE A 62 1.57 0.26 7.81
C PHE A 62 0.28 0.67 8.51
N ALA A 63 0.09 1.98 8.62
CA ALA A 63 -1.16 2.59 9.05
C ALA A 63 -1.46 3.76 8.11
N LEU A 64 -2.71 3.85 7.64
CA LEU A 64 -3.13 4.89 6.73
C LEU A 64 -4.53 5.38 7.04
N GLN A 65 -4.81 6.59 6.58
CA GLN A 65 -6.12 7.22 6.61
C GLN A 65 -6.67 7.33 5.18
N PHE A 66 -7.95 6.98 5.02
CA PHE A 66 -8.72 7.17 3.80
C PHE A 66 -9.88 8.14 4.09
N SER A 67 -10.11 9.07 3.17
CA SER A 67 -11.09 10.16 3.26
C SER A 67 -11.70 10.43 1.90
#